data_AF-A0A8S3ANP7-F1
#
_entry.id   AF-A0A8S3ANP7-F1
#
_cell.length_a   1.000
_cell.length_b   1.000
_cell.length_c   1.000
_cell.angle_alpha   90.00
_cell.angle_beta   90.00
_cell.angle_gamma   90.00
#
_symmetry.space_group_name_H-M   'P 1'
#
loop_
_entity.id
_entity.type
_entity.pdbx_description
1 polymer ?
#
loop_
_entity_poly.entity_id
_entity_poly.type
_entity_poly.pdbx_seq_one_letter_code
_entity_poly.pdbx_strand_id
1 'polypeptide(L)' 'ELDEDRLLAVLLYNLIAFMVMMRVSKDEIRRKVRRMLGRCHIGLSMSQQVNELIDNIANLVN' A
#
# COMPACT_ATOMS: atom_id res chain seq x y z
N GLU A 1 5.36 -13.88 12.35
CA GLU A 1 4.21 -13.69 11.43
C GLU A 1 3.42 -12.43 11.72
N LEU A 2 2.62 -12.31 12.79
CA LEU A 2 1.80 -11.10 13.00
C LEU A 2 2.60 -9.79 13.08
N ASP A 3 3.76 -9.78 13.73
CA ASP A 3 4.62 -8.59 13.81
C ASP A 3 5.30 -8.27 12.47
N GLU A 4 5.58 -9.29 11.67
CA GLU A 4 6.19 -9.15 10.35
C GLU A 4 5.17 -8.62 9.34
N ASP A 5 3.95 -9.16 9.34
CA ASP A 5 2.81 -8.67 8.57
C ASP A 5 2.51 -7.21 8.91
N ARG A 6 2.54 -6.87 10.19
CA ARG A 6 2.34 -5.50 10.66
C ARG A 6 3.43 -4.56 10.17
N LEU A 7 4.69 -4.96 10.30
CA LEU A 7 5.83 -4.17 9.83
C LEU A 7 5.73 -3.92 8.32
N LEU A 8 5.39 -4.95 7.56
CA LEU A 8 5.28 -4.86 6.12
C LEU A 8 4.07 -4.02 5.68
N ALA A 9 2.93 -4.15 6.35
CA ALA A 9 1.78 -3.28 6.12
C ALA A 9 2.17 -1.81 6.33
N VAL A 10 2.82 -1.50 7.45
CA VAL A 10 3.33 -0.14 7.73
C VAL A 10 4.29 0.34 6.64
N LEU A 11 5.19 -0.52 6.15
CA LEU A 11 6.10 -0.19 5.06
C LEU A 11 5.35 0.12 3.76
N LEU A 12 4.31 -0.64 3.41
CA LEU A 12 3.48 -0.39 2.22
C LEU A 12 2.69 0.92 2.35
N TYR A 13 2.16 1.23 3.54
CA TYR A 13 1.53 2.52 3.84
C TYR A 13 2.49 3.69 3.61
N ASN A 14 3.70 3.61 4.18
CA ASN A 14 4.72 4.65 4.05
C ASN A 14 5.18 4.81 2.60
N LEU A 15 5.28 3.70 1.85
CA LEU A 15 5.63 3.73 0.43
C LEU A 15 4.56 4.42 -0.41
N ILE A 16 3.27 4.15 -0.16
CA ILE A 16 2.16 4.86 -0.81
C ILE A 16 2.27 6.37 -0.53
N ALA A 17 2.43 6.76 0.73
CA ALA A 17 2.55 8.16 1.13
C ALA A 17 3.74 8.85 0.44
N PHE A 18 4.91 8.18 0.41
CA PHE A 18 6.09 8.67 -0.28
C PHE A 18 5.85 8.84 -1.78
N MET A 19 5.28 7.86 -2.46
CA MET A 19 4.99 7.94 -3.89
C MET A 19 3.99 9.06 -4.21
N VAL A 20 3.00 9.28 -3.33
CA VAL A 20 2.07 10.40 -3.43
C VAL A 20 2.81 11.74 -3.32
N MET A 21 3.67 11.92 -2.31
CA MET A 21 4.49 13.14 -2.14
C MET A 21 5.43 13.39 -3.32
N MET A 22 5.92 12.33 -3.96
CA MET A 22 6.77 12.40 -5.14
C MET A 22 5.99 12.59 -6.46
N ARG A 23 4.67 12.84 -6.40
CA ARG A 23 3.79 13.03 -7.55
C ARG A 23 3.79 11.88 -8.55
N VAL A 24 4.01 10.65 -8.07
CA VAL A 24 3.88 9.46 -8.92
C VAL A 24 2.42 9.29 -9.33
N SER A 25 2.18 8.86 -10.57
CA SER A 25 0.82 8.67 -11.06
C SER A 25 0.04 7.68 -10.17
N LYS A 26 -1.20 8.01 -9.82
CA LYS A 26 -2.02 7.18 -8.94
C LYS A 26 -2.22 5.77 -9.51
N ASP A 27 -2.30 5.63 -10.83
CA ASP A 27 -2.35 4.33 -11.53
C ASP A 27 -1.08 3.50 -11.36
N GLU A 28 0.09 4.13 -11.42
CA GLU A 28 1.35 3.45 -11.18
C GLU A 28 1.48 3.01 -9.72
N ILE A 29 1.03 3.83 -8.77
CA ILE A 29 0.99 3.47 -7.35
C ILE A 29 0.08 2.24 -7.14
N ARG A 30 -1.17 2.28 -7.65
CA ARG A 30 -2.09 1.13 -7.61
C ARG A 30 -1.44 -0.14 -8.14
N ARG A 31 -0.80 -0.05 -9.30
CA ARG A 31 -0.17 -1.20 -9.97
C ARG A 31 1.01 -1.75 -9.17
N LYS A 32 1.91 -0.89 -8.67
CA LYS A 32 3.08 -1.31 -7.90
C LYS A 32 2.68 -1.93 -6.57
N VAL A 33 1.78 -1.31 -5.83
CA VAL A 33 1.40 -1.80 -4.49
C VAL A 33 0.61 -3.09 -4.57
N ARG A 34 -0.35 -3.23 -5.49
CA ARG A 34 -1.06 -4.51 -5.69
C ARG A 34 -0.12 -5.66 -6.06
N ARG A 35 0.91 -5.39 -6.87
CA ARG A 35 1.97 -6.39 -7.18
C ARG A 35 2.81 -6.76 -5.95
N MET A 36 3.10 -5.82 -5.05
CA MET A 36 3.83 -6.12 -3.82
C MET A 36 2.98 -6.94 -2.86
N LEU A 37 1.72 -6.56 -2.63
CA LEU A 37 0.77 -7.31 -1.81
C LEU A 37 0.67 -8.78 -2.25
N GLY A 38 0.55 -9.03 -3.56
CA GLY A 38 0.47 -10.40 -4.08
C GLY A 38 1.73 -11.26 -3.89
N ARG A 39 2.89 -10.66 -3.57
CA ARG A 39 4.16 -11.38 -3.34
C ARG A 39 4.53 -11.54 -1.88
N CYS A 40 3.99 -10.67 -1.02
CA CYS A 40 4.41 -10.60 0.37
C CYS A 40 3.68 -11.57 1.30
N HIS A 41 2.58 -12.18 0.84
CA HIS A 41 1.82 -13.18 1.61
C HIS A 41 1.36 -12.74 3.01
N ILE A 42 1.11 -11.44 3.22
CA ILE A 42 0.60 -10.94 4.50
C ILE A 42 -0.84 -11.40 4.75
N GLY A 43 -1.22 -11.54 6.03
CA GLY A 43 -2.56 -11.93 6.44
C GLY A 43 -3.67 -11.04 5.87
N LEU A 44 -4.88 -11.62 5.76
CA LEU A 44 -6.04 -10.97 5.17
C LEU A 44 -6.37 -9.61 5.82
N SER A 45 -6.32 -9.53 7.14
CA SER A 45 -6.63 -8.29 7.87
C SER A 45 -5.65 -7.15 7.55
N MET A 46 -4.36 -7.44 7.40
CA MET A 46 -3.35 -6.43 7.06
C MET A 46 -3.40 -6.04 5.59
N SER A 47 -3.59 -7.01 4.69
CA SER A 47 -3.76 -6.73 3.25
C SER A 47 -5.01 -5.90 2.96
N GLN A 48 -6.10 -6.12 3.69
CA GLN A 48 -7.33 -5.35 3.53
C GLN A 48 -7.13 -3.87 3.87
N GLN A 49 -6.42 -3.56 4.97
CA GLN A 49 -6.06 -2.19 5.32
C GLN A 49 -5.25 -1.50 4.21
N VAL A 50 -4.29 -2.18 3.60
CA VAL A 50 -3.51 -1.59 2.49
C VAL A 50 -4.38 -1.40 1.25
N ASN A 51 -5.26 -2.37 0.93
CA ASN A 51 -6.18 -2.25 -0.21
C ASN A 51 -7.15 -1.06 -0.05
N GLU A 52 -7.70 -0.85 1.15
CA GLU A 52 -8.58 0.30 1.44
C GLU A 52 -7.87 1.64 1.21
N LEU A 53 -6.59 1.75 1.59
CA LEU A 53 -5.78 2.94 1.30
C LEU A 53 -5.58 3.14 -0.22
N ILE A 54 -5.29 2.06 -0.96
CA ILE A 54 -5.09 2.12 -2.41
C ILE A 54 -6.39 2.51 -3.13
N ASP A 55 -7.53 1.99 -2.70
CA ASP A 55 -8.81 2.29 -3.35
C ASP A 55 -9.24 3.75 -3.09
N ASN A 56 -8.86 4.30 -1.93
CA ASN A 56 -9.07 5.72 -1.60
C ASN A 56 -7.93 6.65 -2.07
N ILE A 57 -6.95 6.16 -2.84
CA ILE A 57 -5.78 6.95 -3.23
C ILE A 57 -6.13 8.20 -4.06
N ALA A 58 -7.29 8.19 -4.72
CA ALA A 58 -7.80 9.35 -5.46
C ALA A 58 -8.13 10.54 -4.54
N ASN A 59 -8.41 10.28 -3.27
CA ASN A 59 -8.71 11.28 -2.25
C ASN A 59 -7.45 11.81 -1.56
N LEU A 60 -6.27 11.24 -1.84
CA LEU A 60 -5.01 11.69 -1.27
C LEU A 60 -4.44 12.84 -2.11
N VAL A 61 -4.03 13.89 -1.40
CA VAL A 61 -3.43 15.13 -1.94
C VAL A 61 -2.30 14.83 -2.94
N ASN A 62 -2.05 15.71 -3.90
CA ASN A 62 -0.97 15.63 -4.90
C ASN A 62 0.10 16.70 -4.66
#